data_AF-A0A399GHJ8-F1
#
_entry.id   AF-A0A399GHJ8-F1
#
_cell.length_a   1.000
_cell.length_b   1.000
_cell.length_c   1.000
_cell.angle_alpha   90.00
_cell.angle_beta   90.00
_cell.angle_gamma   90.00
#
_symmetry.space_group_name_H-M   'P 1'
#
loop_
_entity.id
_entity.type
_entity.pdbx_description
1 polymer ?
#
loop_
_entity_poly.entity_id
_entity_poly.type
_entity_poly.pdbx_seq_one_letter_code
_entity_poly.pdbx_strand_id
1 'polypeptide(L)'
;MGFPYAPRPLGFDEQGREVLTFINGESEPQSWAKVVDDQGLSAFARLLRNYHDATAGFSPPDDAVWADGATAPGEGEVICHGDFGPWNVVWQVNRPVGIIDWDFARPAPPMHDVAYALQYVAPFRDDAECLRWLRYPEPPDRRRRLERFCTAYGLTTTARVVDAVIDSQQATIDLVRRLASQGHEPQATWVREGLLEELGRRLAWSRANRPLFE
;
A
#
# COMPACT_ATOMS: atom_id res chain seq x y z
N MET A 1 -16.72 8.56 -11.11
CA MET A 1 -15.46 9.06 -10.51
C MET A 1 -14.48 9.44 -11.61
N GLY A 2 -13.73 10.52 -11.44
CA GLY A 2 -12.82 11.07 -12.46
C GLY A 2 -11.34 10.76 -12.21
N PHE A 3 -11.01 9.56 -11.75
CA PHE A 3 -9.64 9.14 -11.46
C PHE A 3 -9.01 8.46 -12.70
N PRO A 4 -8.04 9.08 -13.40
CA PRO A 4 -7.53 8.57 -14.68
C PRO A 4 -6.43 7.53 -14.52
N TYR A 5 -5.97 7.25 -13.30
CA TYR A 5 -4.83 6.37 -13.02
C TYR A 5 -5.28 4.95 -12.62
N ALA A 6 -6.37 4.46 -13.19
CA ALA A 6 -6.85 3.10 -12.99
C ALA A 6 -7.15 2.45 -14.35
N PRO A 7 -6.91 1.14 -14.52
CA PRO A 7 -7.42 0.40 -15.67
C PRO A 7 -8.94 0.55 -15.75
N ARG A 8 -9.47 0.78 -16.95
CA ARG A 8 -10.91 0.81 -17.16
C ARG A 8 -11.42 -0.63 -17.30
N PRO A 9 -12.46 -1.02 -16.56
CA PRO A 9 -13.11 -2.30 -16.78
C PRO A 9 -13.82 -2.31 -18.13
N LEU A 10 -13.61 -3.39 -18.89
CA LEU A 10 -14.24 -3.66 -20.18
C LEU A 10 -15.27 -4.81 -20.10
N GLY A 11 -15.49 -5.35 -18.90
CA GLY A 11 -16.40 -6.46 -18.64
C GLY A 11 -15.64 -7.76 -18.37
N PHE A 12 -16.30 -8.89 -18.62
CA PHE A 12 -15.74 -10.23 -18.47
C PHE A 12 -15.69 -10.93 -19.82
N ASP A 13 -14.67 -11.77 -20.03
CA ASP A 13 -14.59 -12.62 -21.22
C ASP A 13 -15.42 -13.91 -21.07
N GLU A 14 -15.42 -14.73 -22.12
CA GLU A 14 -16.18 -16.00 -22.17
C GLU A 14 -15.76 -17.03 -21.11
N GLN A 15 -14.59 -16.85 -20.49
CA GLN A 15 -14.07 -17.71 -19.42
C GLN A 15 -14.37 -17.12 -18.03
N GLY A 16 -15.10 -16.01 -17.95
CA GLY A 16 -15.43 -15.32 -16.71
C GLY A 16 -14.25 -14.53 -16.13
N ARG A 17 -13.22 -14.21 -16.92
CA ARG A 17 -12.07 -13.42 -16.48
C ARG A 17 -12.35 -11.94 -16.71
N GLU A 18 -11.95 -11.09 -15.77
CA GLU A 18 -12.06 -9.64 -15.94
C GLU A 18 -11.16 -9.16 -17.09
N VAL A 19 -11.71 -8.28 -17.94
CA VAL A 19 -10.99 -7.64 -19.02
C VAL A 19 -10.82 -6.16 -18.69
N LEU A 20 -9.57 -5.70 -18.69
CA LEU A 20 -9.20 -4.33 -18.33
C LEU A 20 -8.43 -3.66 -19.48
N THR A 21 -8.49 -2.33 -19.55
CA THR A 21 -7.58 -1.59 -20.45
C THR A 21 -6.14 -1.68 -19.98
N PHE A 22 -5.21 -1.85 -20.91
CA PHE A 22 -3.78 -1.84 -20.62
C PHE A 22 -3.25 -0.43 -20.27
N ILE A 23 -2.42 -0.34 -19.23
CA ILE A 23 -1.66 0.88 -18.89
C ILE A 23 -0.21 0.67 -19.33
N ASN A 24 0.24 1.47 -20.30
CA ASN A 24 1.61 1.40 -20.78
C ASN A 24 2.60 1.96 -19.75
N GLY A 25 3.51 1.14 -19.25
CA GLY A 25 4.56 1.54 -18.31
C GLY A 25 5.25 0.36 -17.64
N GLU A 26 6.03 0.65 -16.61
CA GLU A 26 6.80 -0.32 -15.81
C GLU A 26 6.22 -0.40 -14.39
N SER A 27 6.00 -1.62 -13.87
CA SER A 27 5.63 -1.87 -12.47
C SER A 27 6.72 -2.68 -11.77
N GLU A 28 6.37 -3.69 -10.98
CA GLU A 28 7.34 -4.57 -10.33
C GLU A 28 8.23 -5.31 -11.36
N PRO A 29 9.55 -5.47 -11.09
CA PRO A 29 10.31 -4.97 -9.94
C PRO A 29 10.89 -3.55 -10.11
N GLN A 30 10.75 -2.92 -11.28
CA GLN A 30 11.37 -1.64 -11.59
C GLN A 30 10.80 -0.48 -10.77
N SER A 31 9.54 -0.56 -10.36
CA SER A 31 8.83 0.47 -9.58
C SER A 31 9.45 0.74 -8.21
N TRP A 32 10.14 -0.25 -7.61
CA TRP A 32 10.85 -0.08 -6.34
C TRP A 32 11.93 1.01 -6.42
N ALA A 33 12.68 1.07 -7.52
CA ALA A 33 13.70 2.09 -7.70
C ALA A 33 13.09 3.50 -7.88
N LYS A 34 11.85 3.57 -8.41
CA LYS A 34 11.15 4.83 -8.71
C LYS A 34 10.70 5.59 -7.48
N VAL A 35 10.71 4.97 -6.30
CA VAL A 35 10.35 5.62 -5.04
C VAL A 35 11.57 5.92 -4.16
N VAL A 36 12.78 5.51 -4.56
CA VAL A 36 14.00 5.72 -3.76
C VAL A 36 14.40 7.20 -3.75
N ASP A 37 14.29 7.90 -4.87
CA ASP A 37 14.56 9.34 -4.90
C ASP A 37 13.39 10.16 -4.33
N ASP A 38 13.71 11.39 -3.91
CA ASP A 38 12.76 12.29 -3.27
C ASP A 38 11.60 12.73 -4.19
N GLN A 39 11.85 12.87 -5.50
CA GLN A 39 10.83 13.30 -6.45
C GLN A 39 9.83 12.18 -6.69
N GLY A 40 10.33 10.96 -6.89
CA GLY A 40 9.57 9.73 -7.00
C GLY A 40 8.72 9.46 -5.77
N LEU A 41 9.31 9.52 -4.58
CA LEU A 41 8.58 9.39 -3.31
C LEU A 41 7.42 10.38 -3.19
N SER A 42 7.68 11.65 -3.54
CA SER A 42 6.65 12.70 -3.47
C SER A 42 5.56 12.50 -4.52
N ALA A 43 5.90 11.99 -5.71
CA ALA A 43 4.93 11.68 -6.76
C ALA A 43 4.03 10.50 -6.39
N PHE A 44 4.61 9.46 -5.77
CA PHE A 44 3.89 8.32 -5.23
C PHE A 44 2.91 8.73 -4.11
N ALA A 45 3.34 9.57 -3.17
CA ALA A 45 2.46 10.11 -2.12
C ALA A 45 1.29 10.94 -2.67
N ARG A 46 1.56 11.79 -3.68
CA ARG A 46 0.51 12.58 -4.36
C ARG A 46 -0.46 11.71 -5.15
N LEU A 47 0.01 10.62 -5.76
CA LEU A 47 -0.86 9.66 -6.44
C LEU A 47 -1.89 9.07 -5.46
N LEU A 48 -1.43 8.63 -4.28
CA LEU A 48 -2.31 8.11 -3.23
C LEU A 48 -3.31 9.17 -2.78
N ARG A 49 -2.84 10.41 -2.56
CA ARG A 49 -3.73 11.51 -2.18
C ARG A 49 -4.81 11.77 -3.23
N ASN A 50 -4.42 11.85 -4.51
CA ASN A 50 -5.36 12.05 -5.61
C ASN A 50 -6.38 10.90 -5.71
N TYR A 51 -5.96 9.67 -5.41
CA TYR A 51 -6.87 8.53 -5.35
C TYR A 51 -7.90 8.70 -4.22
N HIS A 52 -7.45 8.95 -2.99
CA HIS A 52 -8.36 9.16 -1.86
C HIS A 52 -9.31 10.36 -2.04
N ASP A 53 -8.82 11.48 -2.59
CA ASP A 53 -9.66 12.63 -2.90
C ASP A 53 -10.74 12.27 -3.93
N ALA A 54 -10.42 11.41 -4.90
CA ALA A 54 -11.38 10.95 -5.89
C ALA A 54 -12.45 10.02 -5.29
N THR A 55 -12.13 9.25 -4.25
CA THR A 55 -13.04 8.28 -3.62
C THR A 55 -13.78 8.80 -2.38
N ALA A 56 -13.43 9.96 -1.84
CA ALA A 56 -14.04 10.55 -0.63
C ALA A 56 -15.55 10.85 -0.72
N GLY A 57 -16.11 10.90 -1.93
CA GLY A 57 -17.54 11.07 -2.16
C GLY A 57 -18.21 9.86 -2.81
N PHE A 58 -17.52 8.72 -2.89
CA PHE A 58 -18.04 7.53 -3.53
C PHE A 58 -19.00 6.79 -2.61
N SER A 59 -20.25 6.66 -3.04
CA SER A 59 -21.22 5.77 -2.40
C SER A 59 -21.21 4.44 -3.15
N PRO A 60 -20.66 3.35 -2.56
CA PRO A 60 -20.77 2.03 -3.18
C PRO A 60 -22.24 1.58 -3.18
N PRO A 61 -22.62 0.66 -4.08
CA PRO A 61 -23.91 -0.03 -4.01
C PRO A 61 -24.14 -0.69 -2.64
N ASP A 62 -25.40 -0.78 -2.20
CA ASP A 62 -25.76 -1.39 -0.92
C ASP A 62 -25.37 -2.88 -0.82
N ASP A 63 -25.25 -3.55 -1.97
CA ASP A 63 -24.85 -4.95 -2.12
C ASP A 63 -23.35 -5.12 -2.44
N ALA A 64 -22.54 -4.07 -2.32
CA ALA A 64 -21.10 -4.17 -2.49
C ALA A 64 -20.49 -5.15 -1.49
N VAL A 65 -19.73 -6.11 -2.01
CA VAL A 65 -19.00 -7.12 -1.22
C VAL A 65 -17.52 -6.79 -1.28
N TRP A 66 -16.89 -6.69 -0.10
CA TRP A 66 -15.48 -6.41 0.06
C TRP A 66 -14.72 -7.65 0.53
N ALA A 67 -13.48 -7.83 0.08
CA ALA A 67 -12.72 -9.06 0.33
C ALA A 67 -12.50 -9.38 1.81
N ASP A 68 -12.45 -8.36 2.68
CA ASP A 68 -12.27 -8.52 4.12
C ASP A 68 -13.58 -8.41 4.93
N GLY A 69 -14.72 -8.25 4.24
CA GLY A 69 -16.03 -8.10 4.87
C GLY A 69 -16.32 -6.71 5.44
N ALA A 70 -15.56 -5.68 5.02
CA ALA A 70 -15.91 -4.29 5.32
C ALA A 70 -17.36 -3.95 4.94
N THR A 71 -17.95 -2.99 5.66
CA THR A 71 -19.28 -2.46 5.38
C THR A 71 -19.19 -1.14 4.60
N ALA A 72 -20.32 -0.49 4.33
CA ALA A 72 -20.35 0.84 3.70
C ALA A 72 -19.44 1.85 4.43
N PRO A 73 -18.83 2.81 3.71
CA PRO A 73 -17.93 3.81 4.29
C PRO A 73 -18.59 4.60 5.43
N GLY A 74 -17.89 4.67 6.56
CA GLY A 74 -18.20 5.58 7.66
C GLY A 74 -17.83 7.04 7.36
N GLU A 75 -18.14 7.93 8.30
CA GLU A 75 -17.77 9.35 8.18
C GLU A 75 -16.25 9.53 8.09
N GLY A 76 -15.80 10.21 7.03
CA GLY A 76 -14.37 10.49 6.79
C GLY A 76 -13.58 9.30 6.23
N GLU A 77 -14.21 8.15 6.02
CA GLU A 77 -13.59 7.03 5.31
C GLU A 77 -13.60 7.25 3.79
N VAL A 78 -12.64 6.62 3.14
CA VAL A 78 -12.51 6.59 1.68
C VAL A 78 -12.47 5.13 1.24
N ILE A 79 -12.60 4.87 -0.06
CA ILE A 79 -12.19 3.57 -0.56
C ILE A 79 -10.67 3.58 -0.61
N CYS A 80 -10.05 2.87 0.33
CA CYS A 80 -8.62 2.56 0.32
C CYS A 80 -8.35 1.45 -0.71
N HIS A 81 -7.14 1.39 -1.22
CA HIS A 81 -6.63 0.33 -2.07
C HIS A 81 -6.33 -0.94 -1.28
N GLY A 82 -5.88 -0.81 -0.02
CA GLY A 82 -5.62 -1.93 0.87
C GLY A 82 -4.30 -2.67 0.64
N ASP A 83 -3.64 -2.42 -0.49
CA ASP A 83 -2.32 -2.96 -0.88
C ASP A 83 -1.48 -1.92 -1.66
N PHE A 84 -1.45 -0.67 -1.20
CA PHE A 84 -0.79 0.42 -1.91
C PHE A 84 0.75 0.39 -1.74
N GLY A 85 1.40 -0.57 -2.39
CA GLY A 85 2.85 -0.72 -2.46
C GLY A 85 3.46 -0.27 -3.79
N PRO A 86 4.80 -0.06 -3.88
CA PRO A 86 5.44 0.29 -5.14
C PRO A 86 5.17 -0.70 -6.29
N TRP A 87 4.99 -1.99 -6.00
CA TRP A 87 4.71 -3.03 -6.99
C TRP A 87 3.38 -2.81 -7.74
N ASN A 88 2.40 -2.19 -7.08
CA ASN A 88 1.06 -1.91 -7.64
C ASN A 88 0.96 -0.55 -8.36
N VAL A 89 2.08 0.17 -8.51
CA VAL A 89 2.11 1.44 -9.25
C VAL A 89 2.85 1.26 -10.57
N VAL A 90 2.19 1.67 -11.65
CA VAL A 90 2.75 1.69 -13.00
C VAL A 90 3.41 3.04 -13.25
N TRP A 91 4.63 3.03 -13.78
CA TRP A 91 5.45 4.21 -14.01
C TRP A 91 5.78 4.39 -15.49
N GLN A 92 5.80 5.64 -15.93
CA GLN A 92 6.46 6.04 -17.17
C GLN A 92 7.64 6.95 -16.83
N VAL A 93 8.85 6.46 -17.08
CA VAL A 93 10.09 7.11 -16.67
C VAL A 93 10.09 7.33 -15.16
N ASN A 94 9.80 8.56 -14.68
CA ASN A 94 9.76 8.94 -13.26
C ASN A 94 8.39 9.49 -12.84
N ARG A 95 7.33 9.19 -13.59
CA ARG A 95 5.97 9.62 -13.29
C ARG A 95 5.05 8.42 -13.07
N PRO A 96 4.29 8.36 -11.97
CA PRO A 96 3.27 7.34 -11.83
C PRO A 96 2.13 7.63 -12.82
N VAL A 97 1.65 6.58 -13.48
CA VAL A 97 0.62 6.64 -14.52
C VAL A 97 -0.53 5.65 -14.29
N GLY A 98 -0.45 4.81 -13.27
CA GLY A 98 -1.52 3.86 -12.95
C GLY A 98 -1.34 3.21 -11.59
N ILE A 99 -2.47 2.78 -11.03
CA ILE A 99 -2.59 1.89 -9.89
C ILE A 99 -3.31 0.62 -10.38
N ILE A 100 -2.81 -0.54 -9.99
CA ILE A 100 -3.34 -1.86 -10.38
C ILE A 100 -3.55 -2.71 -9.13
N ASP A 101 -4.20 -3.86 -9.29
CA ASP A 101 -4.45 -4.84 -8.22
C ASP A 101 -5.41 -4.34 -7.12
N TRP A 102 -6.69 -4.26 -7.48
CA TRP A 102 -7.74 -3.66 -6.65
C TRP A 102 -8.43 -4.67 -5.71
N ASP A 103 -7.93 -5.90 -5.60
CA ASP A 103 -8.59 -7.02 -4.90
C ASP A 103 -8.79 -6.75 -3.40
N PHE A 104 -7.96 -5.90 -2.81
CA PHE A 104 -8.04 -5.50 -1.40
C PHE A 104 -8.68 -4.13 -1.17
N ALA A 105 -9.21 -3.50 -2.23
CA ALA A 105 -9.87 -2.22 -2.10
C ALA A 105 -11.08 -2.34 -1.15
N ARG A 106 -11.26 -1.33 -0.29
CA ARG A 106 -12.34 -1.33 0.72
C ARG A 106 -12.54 0.02 1.39
N PRO A 107 -13.71 0.27 1.99
CA PRO A 107 -13.92 1.39 2.89
C PRO A 107 -13.01 1.28 4.11
N ALA A 108 -12.22 2.33 4.36
CA ALA A 108 -11.37 2.45 5.54
C ALA A 108 -10.92 3.92 5.72
N PRO A 109 -10.39 4.29 6.91
CA PRO A 109 -9.75 5.58 7.08
C PRO A 109 -8.54 5.72 6.13
N PRO A 110 -8.31 6.89 5.50
CA PRO A 110 -7.19 7.10 4.58
C PRO A 110 -5.80 6.77 5.16
N MET A 111 -5.68 6.85 6.50
CA MET A 111 -4.46 6.48 7.21
C MET A 111 -4.08 5.00 7.01
N HIS A 112 -5.03 4.13 6.69
CA HIS A 112 -4.76 2.72 6.40
C HIS A 112 -3.75 2.58 5.25
N ASP A 113 -4.04 3.15 4.09
CA ASP A 113 -3.13 3.08 2.94
C ASP A 113 -1.86 3.90 3.14
N VAL A 114 -1.95 5.04 3.85
CA VAL A 114 -0.75 5.84 4.18
C VAL A 114 0.22 5.04 5.03
N ALA A 115 -0.27 4.38 6.08
CA ALA A 115 0.53 3.54 6.96
C ALA A 115 1.11 2.34 6.20
N TYR A 116 0.28 1.67 5.39
CA TYR A 116 0.72 0.55 4.56
C TYR A 116 1.83 0.97 3.60
N ALA A 117 1.64 2.06 2.86
CA ALA A 117 2.63 2.59 1.93
C ALA A 117 3.97 2.93 2.60
N LEU A 118 3.90 3.63 3.75
CA LEU A 118 5.07 4.07 4.51
C LEU A 118 5.94 2.92 4.99
N GLN A 119 5.35 1.76 5.33
CA GLN A 119 6.09 0.53 5.67
C GLN A 119 7.18 0.20 4.63
N TYR A 120 6.91 0.50 3.35
CA TYR A 120 7.78 0.18 2.24
C TYR A 120 8.62 1.36 1.78
N VAL A 121 8.05 2.56 1.70
CA VAL A 121 8.73 3.73 1.10
C VAL A 121 9.53 4.56 2.10
N ALA A 122 9.24 4.47 3.40
CA ALA A 122 10.09 4.93 4.49
C ALA A 122 10.48 3.69 5.31
N PRO A 123 11.35 2.83 4.78
CA PRO A 123 11.27 1.38 4.99
C PRO A 123 11.42 0.99 6.46
N PHE A 124 10.38 0.33 6.97
CA PHE A 124 10.31 -0.25 8.32
C PHE A 124 11.04 -1.60 8.36
N ARG A 125 12.31 -1.58 7.95
CA ARG A 125 13.20 -2.73 7.79
C ARG A 125 14.64 -2.35 8.09
N ASP A 126 15.50 -3.32 8.37
CA ASP A 126 16.92 -3.07 8.59
C ASP A 126 17.64 -2.57 7.32
N ASP A 127 18.82 -1.96 7.51
CA ASP A 127 19.61 -1.40 6.42
C ASP A 127 20.06 -2.45 5.42
N ALA A 128 20.35 -3.67 5.86
CA ALA A 128 20.81 -4.75 4.97
C ALA A 128 19.69 -5.17 3.99
N GLU A 129 18.44 -5.23 4.44
CA GLU A 129 17.28 -5.49 3.59
C GLU A 129 17.00 -4.31 2.64
N CYS A 130 17.16 -3.07 3.11
CA CYS A 130 17.00 -1.88 2.27
C CYS A 130 17.98 -1.87 1.08
N LEU A 131 19.25 -2.18 1.33
CA LEU A 131 20.30 -2.24 0.31
C LEU A 131 20.11 -3.44 -0.63
N ARG A 132 19.79 -4.62 -0.08
CA ARG A 132 19.69 -5.87 -0.85
C ARG A 132 18.46 -5.92 -1.75
N TRP A 133 17.31 -5.47 -1.25
CA TRP A 133 16.02 -5.70 -1.90
C TRP A 133 15.30 -4.42 -2.34
N LEU A 134 15.34 -3.37 -1.52
CA LEU A 134 14.55 -2.16 -1.77
C LEU A 134 15.25 -1.11 -2.65
N ARG A 135 16.36 -1.50 -3.30
CA ARG A 135 17.12 -0.67 -4.27
C ARG A 135 17.74 0.60 -3.69
N TYR A 136 17.87 0.71 -2.37
CA TYR A 136 18.61 1.83 -1.77
C TYR A 136 20.11 1.68 -2.02
N PRO A 137 20.80 2.76 -2.43
CA PRO A 137 22.26 2.74 -2.60
C PRO A 137 23.01 2.82 -1.25
N GLU A 138 22.37 3.38 -0.23
CA GLU A 138 22.89 3.56 1.13
C GLU A 138 21.75 3.44 2.16
N PRO A 139 22.04 3.22 3.45
CA PRO A 139 21.02 3.24 4.51
C PRO A 139 20.13 4.51 4.44
N PRO A 140 18.79 4.36 4.38
CA PRO A 140 17.91 5.51 4.21
C PRO A 140 17.75 6.32 5.50
N ASP A 141 17.69 7.63 5.36
CA ASP A 141 17.15 8.53 6.38
C ASP A 141 15.62 8.39 6.45
N ARG A 142 15.17 7.51 7.36
CA ARG A 142 13.77 7.08 7.46
C ARG A 142 12.84 8.20 7.93
N ARG A 143 13.27 8.99 8.92
CA ARG A 143 12.54 10.18 9.41
C ARG A 143 12.28 11.16 8.26
N ARG A 144 13.33 11.59 7.55
CA ARG A 144 13.22 12.54 6.43
C ARG A 144 12.28 12.03 5.33
N ARG A 145 12.34 10.74 5.03
CA ARG A 145 11.47 10.11 4.02
C ARG A 145 10.02 10.08 4.45
N LEU A 146 9.75 9.70 5.70
CA LEU A 146 8.41 9.71 6.28
C LEU A 146 7.82 11.12 6.24
N GLU A 147 8.55 12.12 6.72
CA GLU A 147 8.12 13.53 6.71
C GLU A 147 7.83 14.03 5.29
N ARG A 148 8.69 13.69 4.33
CA ARG A 148 8.51 14.06 2.92
C ARG A 148 7.26 13.42 2.33
N PHE A 149 7.03 12.14 2.57
CA PHE A 149 5.82 11.45 2.12
C PHE A 149 4.57 12.10 2.73
N CYS A 150 4.55 12.29 4.05
CA CYS A 150 3.42 12.90 4.77
C CYS A 150 3.12 14.31 4.24
N THR A 151 4.15 15.12 4.02
CA THR A 151 4.01 16.47 3.44
C THR A 151 3.44 16.42 2.02
N ALA A 152 3.97 15.54 1.16
CA ALA A 152 3.52 15.41 -0.22
C ALA A 152 2.09 14.85 -0.34
N TYR A 153 1.68 13.97 0.58
CA TYR A 153 0.31 13.49 0.72
C TYR A 153 -0.63 14.57 1.29
N GLY A 154 -0.09 15.54 2.02
CA GLY A 154 -0.85 16.65 2.62
C GLY A 154 -1.31 16.38 4.06
N LEU A 155 -0.60 15.54 4.80
CA LEU A 155 -0.76 15.46 6.25
C LEU A 155 -0.14 16.71 6.90
N THR A 156 -0.84 17.28 7.88
CA THR A 156 -0.41 18.46 8.64
C THR A 156 0.44 18.10 9.86
N THR A 157 0.49 16.82 10.23
CA THR A 157 1.28 16.31 11.34
C THR A 157 1.75 14.88 11.06
N THR A 158 2.93 14.54 11.57
CA THR A 158 3.47 13.17 11.58
C THR A 158 3.21 12.48 12.93
N ALA A 159 2.54 13.15 13.87
CA ALA A 159 2.14 12.55 15.14
C ALA A 159 1.34 11.27 14.88
N ARG A 160 1.68 10.21 15.61
CA ARG A 160 1.02 8.88 15.51
C ARG A 160 1.21 8.15 14.17
N VAL A 161 1.92 8.70 13.18
CA VAL A 161 2.15 7.99 11.91
C VAL A 161 2.97 6.72 12.13
N VAL A 162 4.01 6.77 12.97
CA VAL A 162 4.81 5.59 13.33
C VAL A 162 3.96 4.54 14.04
N ASP A 163 3.04 4.96 14.91
CA ASP A 163 2.07 4.06 15.56
C ASP A 163 1.17 3.41 14.51
N ALA A 164 0.60 4.20 13.58
CA ALA A 164 -0.27 3.70 12.54
C ALA A 164 0.42 2.67 11.64
N VAL A 165 1.71 2.84 11.31
CA VAL A 165 2.47 1.85 10.56
C VAL A 165 2.64 0.54 11.35
N ILE A 166 2.99 0.62 12.64
CA ILE A 166 3.14 -0.55 13.51
C ILE A 166 1.80 -1.28 13.69
N ASP A 167 0.71 -0.53 13.86
CA ASP A 167 -0.64 -1.08 13.97
C ASP A 167 -1.07 -1.73 12.65
N SER A 168 -0.74 -1.12 11.50
CA SER A 168 -0.96 -1.69 10.17
C SER A 168 -0.20 -3.01 9.99
N GLN A 169 1.06 -3.10 10.41
CA GLN A 169 1.83 -4.35 10.36
C GLN A 169 1.19 -5.46 11.20
N GLN A 170 0.71 -5.12 12.40
CA GLN A 170 -0.01 -6.06 13.26
C GLN A 170 -1.32 -6.51 12.60
N ALA A 171 -2.10 -5.59 12.03
CA ALA A 171 -3.34 -5.90 11.33
C ALA A 171 -3.09 -6.82 10.12
N THR A 172 -2.02 -6.61 9.35
CA THR A 172 -1.62 -7.52 8.26
C THR A 172 -1.30 -8.91 8.77
N ILE A 173 -0.56 -9.04 9.88
CA ILE A 173 -0.27 -10.34 10.52
C ILE A 173 -1.57 -11.06 10.90
N ASP A 174 -2.51 -10.33 11.49
CA ASP A 174 -3.77 -10.92 11.95
C ASP A 174 -4.70 -11.30 10.79
N LEU A 175 -4.71 -10.52 9.71
CA LEU A 175 -5.40 -10.86 8.46
C LEU A 175 -4.80 -12.12 7.82
N VAL A 176 -3.48 -12.18 7.65
CA VAL A 176 -2.80 -13.34 7.07
C VAL A 176 -3.07 -14.59 7.89
N ARG A 177 -2.99 -14.50 9.23
CA ARG A 177 -3.29 -15.62 10.13
C ARG A 177 -4.74 -16.10 9.97
N ARG A 178 -5.70 -15.19 9.91
CA ARG A 178 -7.12 -15.50 9.74
C ARG A 178 -7.36 -16.20 8.40
N LEU A 179 -6.92 -15.61 7.28
CA LEU A 179 -7.11 -16.17 5.94
C LEU A 179 -6.47 -17.55 5.82
N ALA A 180 -5.24 -17.71 6.33
CA ALA A 180 -4.56 -19.00 6.34
C ALA A 180 -5.32 -20.06 7.18
N SER A 181 -5.87 -19.69 8.35
CA SER A 181 -6.64 -20.62 9.19
C SER A 181 -7.96 -21.07 8.54
N GLN A 182 -8.48 -20.29 7.60
CA GLN A 182 -9.65 -20.60 6.79
C GLN A 182 -9.31 -21.38 5.50
N GLY A 183 -8.01 -21.62 5.24
CA GLY A 183 -7.55 -22.34 4.05
C GLY A 183 -7.54 -21.50 2.77
N HIS A 184 -7.59 -20.16 2.88
CA HIS A 184 -7.49 -19.28 1.71
C HIS A 184 -6.05 -19.25 1.18
N GLU A 185 -5.90 -19.50 -0.11
CA GLU A 185 -4.62 -19.40 -0.83
C GLU A 185 -4.48 -18.01 -1.48
N PRO A 186 -3.24 -17.47 -1.58
CA PRO A 186 -1.96 -18.09 -1.24
C PRO A 186 -1.56 -17.98 0.25
N GLN A 187 -2.37 -17.36 1.11
CA GLN A 187 -2.00 -17.08 2.50
C GLN A 187 -1.71 -18.38 3.28
N ALA A 188 -2.51 -19.43 3.08
CA ALA A 188 -2.27 -20.73 3.71
C ALA A 188 -0.90 -21.31 3.32
N THR A 189 -0.50 -21.22 2.05
CA THR A 189 0.84 -21.61 1.60
C THR A 189 1.92 -20.73 2.22
N TRP A 190 1.79 -19.40 2.16
CA TRP A 190 2.81 -18.50 2.72
C TRP A 190 3.01 -18.69 4.23
N VAL A 191 1.95 -18.95 4.99
CA VAL A 191 2.07 -19.26 6.43
C VAL A 191 2.84 -20.56 6.66
N ARG A 192 2.59 -21.62 5.88
CA ARG A 192 3.40 -22.86 5.96
C ARG A 192 4.87 -22.63 5.60
N GLU A 193 5.15 -21.66 4.73
CA GLU A 193 6.50 -21.27 4.31
C GLU A 193 7.18 -20.28 5.28
N GLY A 194 6.53 -19.89 6.36
CA GLY A 194 7.13 -19.09 7.44
C GLY A 194 6.86 -17.58 7.36
N LEU A 195 5.83 -17.15 6.61
CA LEU A 195 5.50 -15.73 6.46
C LEU A 195 5.16 -15.07 7.81
N LEU A 196 4.46 -15.75 8.72
CA LEU A 196 4.10 -15.14 10.02
C LEU A 196 5.33 -14.86 10.89
N GLU A 197 6.32 -15.74 10.86
CA GLU A 197 7.59 -15.54 11.55
C GLU A 197 8.37 -14.37 10.93
N GLU A 198 8.37 -14.23 9.61
CA GLU A 198 8.97 -13.10 8.91
C GLU A 198 8.30 -11.78 9.28
N LEU A 199 6.97 -11.71 9.18
CA LEU A 199 6.21 -10.51 9.54
C LEU A 199 6.38 -10.18 11.03
N GLY A 200 6.41 -11.18 11.91
CA GLY A 200 6.68 -11.01 13.34
C GLY A 200 8.06 -10.40 13.61
N ARG A 201 9.11 -10.86 12.90
CA ARG A 201 10.45 -10.24 12.99
C ARG A 201 10.45 -8.80 12.51
N ARG A 202 9.76 -8.48 11.41
CA ARG A 202 9.63 -7.10 10.90
C ARG A 202 8.90 -6.17 11.87
N LEU A 203 7.81 -6.65 12.46
CA LEU A 203 7.07 -5.91 13.49
C LEU A 203 7.93 -5.66 14.74
N ALA A 204 8.65 -6.68 15.21
CA ALA A 204 9.56 -6.55 16.34
C ALA A 204 10.69 -5.54 16.05
N TRP A 205 11.27 -5.59 14.86
CA TRP A 205 12.27 -4.61 14.42
C TRP A 205 11.70 -3.19 14.41
N SER A 206 10.49 -3.01 13.87
CA SER A 206 9.81 -1.71 13.80
C SER A 206 9.59 -1.11 15.19
N ARG A 207 9.14 -1.93 16.15
CA ARG A 207 8.96 -1.52 17.55
C ARG A 207 10.28 -1.15 18.24
N ALA A 208 11.34 -1.93 18.01
CA ALA A 208 12.66 -1.68 18.60
C ALA A 208 13.37 -0.44 18.02
N ASN A 209 13.06 -0.09 16.76
CA ASN A 209 13.73 0.98 16.02
C ASN A 209 12.86 2.22 15.77
N ARG A 210 11.78 2.41 16.56
CA ARG A 210 10.93 3.62 16.51
C ARG A 210 11.73 4.94 16.45
N PRO A 211 12.84 5.14 17.18
CA PRO A 211 13.62 6.38 17.12
C PRO A 211 14.24 6.72 15.76
N LEU A 212 14.32 5.78 14.81
CA LEU A 212 14.76 6.06 13.43
C LEU A 212 13.73 6.89 12.63
N PHE A 213 12.49 6.96 13.11
CA PHE A 213 11.36 7.61 12.44
C PHE A 213 10.84 8.86 13.17
N GLU A 214 11.17 9.02 14.45
CA GLU A 214 10.64 10.07 15.36
C GLU A 214 11.46 11.35 15.35
#